data_AF-A0A660TIK7-F1
#
_entry.id   AF-A0A660TIK7-F1
#
_cell.length_a   1.000
_cell.length_b   1.000
_cell.length_c   1.000
_cell.angle_alpha   90.00
_cell.angle_beta   90.00
_cell.angle_gamma   90.00
#
_symmetry.space_group_name_H-M   'P 1'
#
loop_
_entity.id
_entity.type
_entity.pdbx_description
1 polymer ?
#
loop_
_entity_poly.entity_id
_entity_poly.type
_entity_poly.pdbx_seq_one_letter_code
_entity_poly.pdbx_strand_id
1 'polypeptide(L)' 'NFPNYLGEALNMRVYLGDPWARVIYPEDLKPVLDEIGPRFAVAIGLAMRDID' A
#
# COMPACT_ATOMS: atom_id res chain seq x y z
N ASN A 1 2.29 17.07 3.21
CA ASN A 1 1.95 15.73 2.67
C ASN A 1 3.26 14.98 2.45
N PHE A 2 3.47 13.82 3.08
CA PHE A 2 4.77 13.13 3.14
C PHE A 2 5.34 12.71 1.75
N PRO A 3 4.53 12.19 0.80
CA PRO A 3 5.01 11.86 -0.54
C PRO A 3 5.54 13.07 -1.32
N ASN A 4 4.90 14.23 -1.19
CA ASN A 4 5.33 15.45 -1.89
C ASN A 4 6.69 15.94 -1.38
N TYR A 5 6.90 15.91 -0.06
CA TYR A 5 8.18 16.28 0.55
C TYR A 5 9.32 15.37 0.08
N LEU A 6 9.10 14.05 0.06
CA LEU A 6 10.06 13.11 -0.49
C LEU A 6 10.29 13.31 -1.99
N GLY A 7 9.24 13.65 -2.75
CA GLY A 7 9.36 13.90 -4.18
C GLY A 7 10.23 15.10 -4.50
N GLU A 8 10.08 16.19 -3.74
CA GLU A 8 10.93 17.38 -3.85
C GLU A 8 12.37 17.10 -3.39
N ALA A 9 12.53 16.45 -2.23
CA ALA A 9 13.86 16.17 -1.67
C ALA A 9 14.69 15.20 -2.51
N LEU A 10 14.03 14.21 -3.13
CA LEU A 10 14.68 13.19 -3.96
C LEU A 10 14.69 13.57 -5.46
N ASN A 11 14.03 14.65 -5.85
CA ASN A 11 13.79 15.03 -7.26
C ASN A 11 13.25 13.85 -8.09
N MET A 12 12.33 13.07 -7.51
CA MET A 12 11.77 11.87 -8.10
C MET A 12 10.27 11.78 -7.84
N ARG A 13 9.55 11.01 -8.66
CA ARG A 13 8.11 10.78 -8.48
C ARG A 13 7.90 9.78 -7.35
N VAL A 14 7.23 10.21 -6.29
CA VAL A 14 6.90 9.39 -5.11
C VAL A 14 5.40 9.14 -5.09
N TYR A 15 5.01 7.88 -4.91
CA TYR A 15 3.63 7.44 -4.87
C TYR A 15 3.36 6.69 -3.56
N LEU A 16 2.15 6.83 -3.02
CA LEU A 16 1.68 5.96 -1.95
C LEU A 16 1.24 4.63 -2.58
N GLY A 17 1.94 3.55 -2.26
CA GLY A 17 1.60 2.21 -2.76
C GLY A 17 0.39 1.63 -2.04
N ASP A 18 -0.53 1.04 -2.79
CA ASP A 18 -1.63 0.24 -2.28
C ASP A 18 -1.23 -1.25 -2.24
N PRO A 19 -1.06 -1.85 -1.06
CA PRO A 19 -0.69 -3.26 -0.93
C PRO A 19 -1.85 -4.23 -1.22
N TRP A 20 -3.10 -3.77 -1.18
CA TRP A 20 -4.28 -4.59 -1.42
C TRP A 20 -4.71 -4.61 -2.89
N ALA A 21 -4.05 -3.85 -3.76
CA ALA A 21 -4.37 -3.72 -5.18
C ALA A 21 -4.42 -5.06 -5.97
N ARG A 22 -3.83 -6.12 -5.43
CA ARG A 22 -3.80 -7.47 -6.03
C ARG A 22 -4.63 -8.51 -5.25
N VAL A 23 -5.43 -8.07 -4.28
CA VAL A 23 -6.24 -8.93 -3.40
C VAL A 23 -7.72 -8.58 -3.58
N ILE A 24 -8.59 -9.59 -3.64
CA ILE A 24 -10.04 -9.39 -3.67
C ILE A 24 -10.55 -9.33 -2.23
N TYR A 25 -11.21 -8.23 -1.86
CA TYR A 25 -11.80 -8.02 -0.53
C TYR A 25 -13.16 -7.29 -0.64
N PRO A 26 -14.06 -7.43 0.35
CA PRO A 26 -15.31 -6.67 0.41
C PRO A 26 -15.09 -5.15 0.46
N GLU A 27 -15.85 -4.37 -0.31
CA GLU A 27 -15.74 -2.91 -0.35
C GLU A 27 -15.97 -2.24 1.02
N ASP A 28 -16.77 -2.85 1.90
CA ASP A 28 -17.05 -2.34 3.24
C ASP A 28 -15.78 -2.25 4.12
N LEU A 29 -14.76 -3.04 3.81
CA LEU A 29 -13.49 -3.05 4.55
C LEU A 29 -12.50 -2.00 4.05
N LYS A 30 -12.70 -1.44 2.86
CA LYS A 30 -11.80 -0.48 2.22
C LYS A 30 -11.37 0.70 3.11
N PRO A 31 -12.25 1.40 3.84
CA PRO A 31 -11.82 2.52 4.68
C PRO A 31 -10.85 2.10 5.79
N VAL A 32 -11.01 0.90 6.34
CA VAL A 32 -10.10 0.37 7.37
C VAL A 32 -8.79 -0.09 6.73
N LEU A 33 -8.86 -0.74 5.58
CA LEU A 33 -7.70 -1.23 4.84
C LEU A 33 -6.81 -0.09 4.31
N ASP A 34 -7.39 1.03 3.91
CA ASP A 34 -6.64 2.22 3.47
C ASP A 34 -5.87 2.87 4.63
N GLU A 35 -6.44 2.85 5.85
CA GLU A 35 -5.79 3.41 7.05
C GLU A 35 -4.60 2.57 7.51
N ILE A 36 -4.73 1.24 7.46
CA ILE A 36 -3.69 0.32 7.95
C ILE A 36 -2.78 -0.21 6.84
N GLY A 37 -3.14 -0.03 5.57
CA GLY A 37 -2.50 -0.66 4.41
C GLY A 37 -0.98 -0.60 4.43
N PRO A 38 -0.35 0.58 4.52
CA PRO A 38 1.12 0.69 4.51
C PRO A 38 1.82 -0.13 5.60
N ARG A 39 1.17 -0.38 6.74
CA ARG A 39 1.73 -1.17 7.86
C ARG A 39 1.69 -2.68 7.59
N PHE A 40 0.77 -3.13 6.73
CA PHE A 40 0.58 -4.54 6.38
C PHE A 40 1.25 -4.95 5.07
N ALA A 41 1.92 -4.02 4.36
CA ALA A 41 2.55 -4.30 3.07
C ALA A 41 3.48 -5.53 3.09
N VAL A 42 4.28 -5.70 4.14
CA VAL A 42 5.18 -6.86 4.28
C VAL A 42 4.40 -8.16 4.53
N ALA A 43 3.39 -8.13 5.41
CA ALA A 43 2.59 -9.31 5.73
C ALA A 43 1.77 -9.79 4.53
N ILE A 44 1.18 -8.86 3.77
CA ILE A 44 0.44 -9.16 2.54
C ILE A 44 1.40 -9.73 1.48
N GLY A 45 2.58 -9.13 1.31
CA GLY A 45 3.59 -9.65 0.39
C GLY A 45 4.04 -11.07 0.73
N LEU A 46 4.19 -11.39 2.01
CA LEU A 46 4.46 -12.76 2.47
C LEU A 46 3.29 -13.71 2.17
N ALA A 47 2.05 -13.29 2.42
CA ALA A 47 0.87 -14.10 2.13
C ALA A 47 0.70 -14.38 0.62
N MET A 48 1.07 -13.42 -0.23
CA MET A 48 1.01 -13.57 -1.68
C MET A 48 2.09 -14.51 -2.24
N ARG A 49 3.19 -14.74 -1.52
CA ARG A 49 4.32 -15.57 -1.98
C ARG A 49 3.91 -16.99 -2.32
N ASP A 50 2.95 -17.54 -1.59
CA ASP A 50 2.51 -18.93 -1.74
C ASP A 50 1.33 -19.07 -2.72
N ILE A 51 0.89 -17.97 -3.34
CA ILE A 51 -0.24 -17.93 -4.29
C ILE A 51 0.25 -17.96 -5.75
N ASP A 52 1.57 -17.97 -5.98
CA ASP A 52 2.20 -18.09 -7.31
C ASP A 52 2.33 -19.54 -7.80
#